data_AF-A0A921S4H2-F1
#
_entry.id   AF-A0A921S4H2-F1
#
_cell.length_a   1.000
_cell.length_b   1.000
_cell.length_c   1.000
_cell.angle_alpha   90.00
_cell.angle_beta   90.00
_cell.angle_gamma   90.00
#
_symmetry.space_group_name_H-M   'P 1'
#
loop_
_entity.id
_entity.type
_entity.pdbx_description
1 polymer ?
#
loop_
_entity_poly.entity_id
_entity_poly.type
_entity_poly.pdbx_seq_one_letter_code
_entity_poly.pdbx_strand_id
1 'polypeptide(L)'
;MTTEQPVTADRRARQHRLLPLLVLPVFFLVAPCALFFFRSSDLALIPRIRIEFDRPPKNEPPPAEPVPLTSPPPPPPPAPGANDDEEQRRLPPPRQLTDPPYSLGPTADYDARRAQWLRDNPRFPAFVAPGRPRVLVVTGSSPRRCSDPDGEHLLLRAFKNKADYCRVHGFDIFYSTAVLDAELPGFWSKLPLLRTLMLAHPEAELLWWVDSDVIFTDMLFEPPWDKYAGHNLVLPGSEEKVYTAKSWIGINAGSFIIRNCQWSLDLLDALARMGPRGPVREMYGRVIAGTLSDRQPYEACDQSALVYLLVTERRRWGDKTFLESSYCLSGFWVYIVDKLEEMRRRDSTTTPPEPGHERWPLTTHFMGCKPCGGDDSTYDAAWCRRSMERALNFGDDQILNLYGFEHKTLNTTAVRRVRNDTGGPLDAADEELGRLLHPTFRAANL
;
A
#
# COMPACT_ATOMS: atom_id res chain seq x y z
N MET A 1 -74.34 -6.80 28.90
CA MET A 1 -74.10 -7.61 30.11
C MET A 1 -72.75 -8.27 29.91
N THR A 2 -71.68 -7.69 30.48
CA THR A 2 -71.01 -8.20 31.72
C THR A 2 -70.64 -9.68 31.55
N THR A 3 -69.38 -10.12 31.65
CA THR A 3 -68.37 -9.76 32.66
C THR A 3 -67.01 -10.43 32.29
N GLU A 4 -65.93 -9.68 32.52
CA GLU A 4 -64.63 -10.05 33.16
C GLU A 4 -63.93 -11.41 32.91
N GLN A 5 -62.74 -11.29 32.28
CA GLN A 5 -61.35 -11.73 32.63
C GLN A 5 -61.06 -12.30 34.06
N PRO A 6 -59.83 -12.77 34.45
CA PRO A 6 -58.57 -13.20 33.76
C PRO A 6 -57.74 -14.36 34.46
N VAL A 7 -56.45 -14.52 34.06
CA VAL A 7 -55.24 -15.09 34.75
C VAL A 7 -55.12 -16.63 34.82
N THR A 8 -53.97 -17.34 34.69
CA THR A 8 -52.52 -17.13 34.97
C THR A 8 -51.61 -18.05 34.12
N ALA A 9 -50.36 -17.61 33.96
CA ALA A 9 -49.23 -18.28 33.31
C ALA A 9 -48.63 -19.47 34.11
N ASP A 10 -47.95 -20.41 33.43
CA ASP A 10 -46.58 -20.82 33.81
C ASP A 10 -45.81 -21.56 32.69
N ARG A 11 -44.48 -21.43 32.74
CA ARG A 11 -43.43 -21.97 31.85
C ARG A 11 -43.11 -23.45 32.18
N ARG A 12 -42.80 -24.27 31.15
CA ARG A 12 -41.53 -25.04 30.98
C ARG A 12 -41.60 -26.19 29.96
N ALA A 13 -40.57 -26.20 29.09
CA ALA A 13 -39.75 -27.32 28.60
C ALA A 13 -40.38 -28.63 28.05
N ARG A 14 -40.07 -28.92 26.77
CA ARG A 14 -39.93 -30.29 26.20
C ARG A 14 -38.62 -30.30 25.39
N GLN A 15 -37.53 -30.88 25.88
CA GLN A 15 -37.12 -32.29 25.72
C GLN A 15 -37.36 -32.88 24.32
N HIS A 16 -36.29 -32.94 23.52
CA HIS A 16 -36.12 -33.97 22.49
C HIS A 16 -34.80 -34.71 22.74
N ARG A 17 -34.90 -36.04 22.80
CA ARG A 17 -33.87 -37.03 23.13
C ARG A 17 -32.86 -37.21 21.98
N LEU A 18 -31.58 -37.40 22.35
CA LEU A 18 -30.53 -38.09 21.56
C LEU A 18 -30.83 -39.62 21.50
N LEU A 19 -30.29 -40.51 20.65
CA LEU A 19 -28.97 -40.82 20.03
C LEU A 19 -29.26 -41.90 18.91
N PRO A 20 -28.32 -42.54 18.16
CA PRO A 20 -26.85 -42.45 18.14
C PRO A 20 -26.17 -42.38 16.73
N LEU A 21 -24.87 -42.08 16.73
CA LEU A 21 -23.92 -42.18 15.61
C LEU A 21 -23.75 -43.62 15.07
N LEU A 22 -23.44 -43.75 13.77
CA LEU A 22 -22.45 -44.70 13.22
C LEU A 22 -22.05 -44.34 11.75
N VAL A 23 -20.81 -43.84 11.61
CA VAL A 23 -19.75 -44.19 10.63
C VAL A 23 -20.02 -44.07 9.10
N LEU A 24 -19.18 -43.22 8.48
CA LEU A 24 -18.92 -42.97 7.04
C LEU A 24 -18.62 -44.22 6.18
N PRO A 25 -18.74 -44.11 4.84
CA PRO A 25 -17.50 -43.89 4.09
C PRO A 25 -17.57 -42.78 3.02
N VAL A 26 -16.49 -41.99 3.04
CA VAL A 26 -16.00 -41.08 2.00
C VAL A 26 -15.76 -41.85 0.70
N PHE A 27 -16.60 -41.71 -0.33
CA PHE A 27 -16.28 -42.30 -1.65
C PHE A 27 -16.84 -41.57 -2.90
N PHE A 28 -17.28 -40.32 -2.80
CA PHE A 28 -17.87 -39.61 -3.96
C PHE A 28 -17.30 -38.22 -4.27
N LEU A 29 -16.04 -37.93 -3.91
CA LEU A 29 -15.38 -36.66 -4.26
C LEU A 29 -13.98 -36.80 -4.87
N VAL A 30 -13.57 -38.01 -5.28
CA VAL A 30 -12.24 -38.24 -5.90
C VAL A 30 -12.30 -38.41 -7.43
N ALA A 31 -13.51 -38.56 -8.00
CA ALA A 31 -13.66 -38.88 -9.42
C ALA A 31 -13.60 -37.71 -10.44
N PRO A 32 -13.84 -36.42 -10.11
CA PRO A 32 -13.62 -35.34 -11.08
C PRO A 32 -12.21 -34.73 -11.04
N CYS A 33 -11.47 -34.88 -9.93
CA CYS A 33 -10.15 -34.25 -9.78
C CYS A 33 -9.01 -35.03 -10.45
N ALA A 34 -9.16 -36.34 -10.66
CA ALA A 34 -8.10 -37.16 -11.27
C ALA A 34 -7.96 -36.97 -12.79
N LEU A 35 -8.96 -36.42 -13.48
CA LEU A 35 -8.92 -36.21 -14.94
C LEU A 35 -8.34 -34.85 -15.36
N PHE A 36 -8.26 -33.87 -14.44
CA PHE A 36 -7.67 -32.57 -14.75
C PHE A 36 -6.13 -32.55 -14.62
N PHE A 37 -5.54 -33.49 -13.86
CA PHE A 37 -4.10 -33.56 -13.65
C PHE A 37 -3.32 -34.37 -14.71
N PHE A 38 -4.00 -35.06 -15.65
CA PHE A 38 -3.34 -35.92 -16.65
C PHE A 38 -3.49 -35.47 -18.11
N ARG A 39 -3.90 -34.22 -18.38
CA ARG A 39 -4.00 -33.68 -19.76
C ARG A 39 -3.49 -32.25 -19.96
N SER A 40 -2.48 -31.84 -19.22
CA SER A 40 -1.71 -30.62 -19.53
C SER A 40 -0.23 -30.96 -19.65
N SER A 41 0.18 -31.30 -20.85
CA SER A 41 1.59 -31.38 -21.25
C SER A 41 2.17 -29.98 -21.35
N ASP A 42 2.43 -29.28 -20.23
CA ASP A 42 3.23 -28.05 -20.18
C ASP A 42 3.60 -27.64 -18.73
N LEU A 43 4.22 -28.55 -17.98
CA LEU A 43 4.76 -28.27 -16.64
C LEU A 43 6.25 -27.88 -16.62
N ALA A 44 6.81 -27.43 -17.76
CA ALA A 44 8.24 -27.15 -17.90
C ALA A 44 8.68 -25.70 -17.55
N LEU A 45 7.79 -24.81 -17.10
CA LEU A 45 8.12 -23.39 -16.86
C LEU A 45 7.64 -22.85 -15.50
N ILE A 46 7.80 -23.63 -14.44
CA ILE A 46 7.64 -23.14 -13.06
C ILE A 46 9.02 -23.13 -12.39
N PRO A 47 9.54 -21.98 -11.91
CA PRO A 47 10.78 -21.97 -11.14
C PRO A 47 10.53 -22.68 -9.80
N ARG A 48 11.00 -23.92 -9.69
CA ARG A 48 11.03 -24.65 -8.42
C ARG A 48 12.11 -24.04 -7.54
N ILE A 49 11.73 -23.58 -6.35
CA ILE A 49 12.68 -23.23 -5.29
C ILE A 49 13.48 -24.50 -4.96
N ARG A 50 14.77 -24.52 -5.33
CA ARG A 50 15.70 -25.60 -5.01
C ARG A 50 16.37 -25.28 -3.69
N ILE A 51 16.00 -26.02 -2.64
CA ILE A 51 16.76 -26.05 -1.39
C ILE A 51 17.84 -27.13 -1.57
N GLU A 52 19.10 -26.72 -1.76
CA GLU A 52 20.24 -27.65 -1.79
C GLU A 52 20.76 -27.87 -0.37
N PHE A 53 20.84 -29.14 0.03
CA PHE A 53 21.59 -29.58 1.22
C PHE A 53 22.94 -30.11 0.75
N ASP A 54 24.03 -29.60 1.33
CA ASP A 54 25.39 -30.07 1.05
C ASP A 54 25.51 -31.59 1.31
N ARG A 55 25.99 -32.32 0.31
CA ARG A 55 26.47 -33.71 0.44
C ARG A 55 27.91 -33.81 -0.04
N PRO A 56 28.76 -34.63 0.61
CA PRO A 56 30.17 -34.77 0.27
C PRO A 56 30.37 -35.57 -1.03
N PRO A 57 31.53 -35.45 -1.70
CA PRO A 57 31.67 -35.77 -3.11
C PRO A 57 31.70 -37.28 -3.35
N LYS A 58 30.92 -37.74 -4.32
CA LYS A 58 31.07 -39.07 -4.93
C LYS A 58 31.61 -38.90 -6.35
N ASN A 59 32.59 -39.74 -6.69
CA ASN A 59 33.17 -39.87 -8.02
C ASN A 59 32.10 -40.32 -9.03
N GLU A 60 31.84 -39.50 -10.06
CA GLU A 60 31.07 -39.89 -11.25
C GLU A 60 31.99 -39.91 -12.50
N PRO A 61 31.72 -40.78 -13.49
CA PRO A 61 32.49 -40.88 -14.73
C PRO A 61 32.15 -39.73 -15.71
N PRO A 62 32.99 -39.49 -16.75
CA PRO A 62 32.84 -38.30 -17.59
C PRO A 62 31.59 -38.36 -18.49
N PRO A 63 31.01 -37.21 -18.85
CA PRO A 63 29.78 -37.16 -19.63
C PRO A 63 30.01 -37.48 -21.12
N ALA A 64 29.05 -38.18 -21.73
CA ALA A 64 28.97 -38.41 -23.16
C ALA A 64 28.63 -37.12 -23.94
N GLU A 65 29.08 -37.07 -25.20
CA GLU A 65 28.94 -35.93 -26.11
C GLU A 65 27.48 -35.44 -26.30
N PRO A 66 27.26 -34.13 -26.54
CA PRO A 66 25.93 -33.55 -26.68
C PRO A 66 25.30 -33.83 -28.05
N VAL A 67 24.08 -34.36 -28.02
CA VAL A 67 23.17 -34.42 -29.20
C VAL A 67 22.56 -33.04 -29.42
N PRO A 68 22.50 -32.51 -30.66
CA PRO A 68 21.91 -31.20 -30.92
C PRO A 68 20.39 -31.23 -30.75
N LEU A 69 19.89 -30.48 -29.76
CA LEU A 69 18.47 -30.20 -29.58
C LEU A 69 18.01 -29.15 -30.60
N THR A 70 16.97 -29.50 -31.36
CA THR A 70 16.27 -28.57 -32.26
C THR A 70 15.66 -27.42 -31.47
N SER A 71 15.84 -26.20 -31.95
CA SER A 71 15.32 -24.96 -31.37
C SER A 71 13.80 -25.04 -31.14
N PRO A 72 13.27 -24.60 -29.99
CA PRO A 72 11.83 -24.46 -29.82
C PRO A 72 11.28 -23.39 -30.78
N PRO A 73 10.04 -23.52 -31.26
CA PRO A 73 9.42 -22.51 -32.11
C PRO A 73 9.32 -21.18 -31.36
N PRO A 74 9.45 -20.04 -32.06
CA PRO A 74 9.31 -18.72 -31.43
C PRO A 74 7.91 -18.58 -30.80
N PRO A 75 7.80 -17.86 -29.67
CA PRO A 75 6.50 -17.60 -29.06
C PRO A 75 5.57 -16.89 -30.05
N PRO A 76 4.25 -17.13 -29.98
CA PRO A 76 3.29 -16.41 -30.81
C PRO A 76 3.45 -14.90 -30.57
N PRO A 77 3.27 -14.07 -31.61
CA PRO A 77 3.33 -12.62 -31.44
C PRO A 77 2.30 -12.20 -30.38
N PRO A 78 2.62 -11.18 -29.55
CA PRO A 78 1.68 -10.67 -28.58
C PRO A 78 0.37 -10.32 -29.29
N ALA A 79 -0.76 -10.78 -28.74
CA ALA A 79 -2.06 -10.30 -29.16
C ALA A 79 -2.02 -8.77 -29.19
N PRO A 80 -2.61 -8.11 -30.20
CA PRO A 80 -2.55 -6.65 -30.30
C PRO A 80 -3.09 -6.09 -28.98
N GLY A 81 -2.19 -5.50 -28.20
CA GLY A 81 -2.57 -4.70 -27.05
C GLY A 81 -3.52 -3.63 -27.55
N ALA A 82 -4.49 -3.23 -26.72
CA ALA A 82 -5.30 -2.07 -27.02
C ALA A 82 -4.35 -0.92 -27.39
N ASN A 83 -4.38 -0.49 -28.66
CA ASN A 83 -3.52 0.59 -29.15
C ASN A 83 -3.78 1.82 -28.28
N ASP A 84 -2.74 2.39 -27.68
CA ASP A 84 -2.83 3.59 -26.83
C ASP A 84 -3.57 4.75 -27.54
N ASP A 85 -3.45 4.80 -28.87
CA ASP A 85 -4.13 5.75 -29.74
C ASP A 85 -5.66 5.60 -29.74
N GLU A 86 -6.18 4.38 -29.62
CA GLU A 86 -7.61 4.11 -29.67
C GLU A 86 -8.30 4.47 -28.34
N GLU A 87 -7.60 4.27 -27.22
CA GLU A 87 -8.11 4.66 -25.90
C GLU A 87 -7.95 6.16 -25.64
N GLN A 88 -6.86 6.79 -26.09
CA GLN A 88 -6.73 8.26 -26.08
C GLN A 88 -7.80 8.95 -26.93
N ARG A 89 -8.21 8.36 -28.06
CA ARG A 89 -9.33 8.84 -28.89
C ARG A 89 -10.69 8.74 -28.21
N ARG A 90 -10.83 7.93 -27.16
CA ARG A 90 -12.09 7.74 -26.39
C ARG A 90 -12.20 8.63 -25.16
N LEU A 91 -11.15 9.37 -24.79
CA LEU A 91 -11.20 10.28 -23.66
C LEU A 91 -12.07 11.51 -23.98
N PRO A 92 -12.88 12.01 -23.02
CA PRO A 92 -13.65 13.25 -23.21
C PRO A 92 -12.70 14.42 -23.51
N PRO A 93 -13.10 15.41 -24.31
CA PRO A 93 -12.24 16.54 -24.64
C PRO A 93 -11.71 17.22 -23.36
N PRO A 94 -10.46 17.72 -23.37
CA PRO A 94 -9.89 18.43 -22.23
C PRO A 94 -10.75 19.64 -21.83
N ARG A 95 -10.84 19.89 -20.52
CA ARG A 95 -11.54 21.04 -19.96
C ARG A 95 -10.90 22.34 -20.45
N GLN A 96 -11.74 23.26 -20.92
CA GLN A 96 -11.34 24.59 -21.35
C GLN A 96 -11.36 25.58 -20.18
N LEU A 97 -10.58 26.66 -20.29
CA LEU A 97 -10.53 27.70 -19.26
C LEU A 97 -11.85 28.47 -19.09
N THR A 98 -12.73 28.41 -20.08
CA THR A 98 -14.08 29.01 -20.07
C THR A 98 -15.13 28.12 -19.42
N ASP A 99 -14.81 26.85 -19.17
CA ASP A 99 -15.73 25.93 -18.54
C ASP A 99 -15.87 26.23 -17.05
N PRO A 100 -16.99 25.85 -16.41
CA PRO A 100 -17.10 25.93 -14.95
C PRO A 100 -15.95 25.18 -14.25
N PRO A 101 -15.51 25.63 -13.06
CA PRO A 101 -14.49 24.92 -12.30
C PRO A 101 -14.88 23.46 -12.06
N TYR A 102 -13.91 22.55 -12.22
CA TYR A 102 -14.11 21.14 -11.89
C TYR A 102 -14.43 20.97 -10.40
N SER A 103 -15.28 19.98 -10.07
CA SER A 103 -15.60 19.59 -8.70
C SER A 103 -15.68 18.08 -8.60
N LEU A 104 -15.22 17.53 -7.47
CA LEU A 104 -15.37 16.09 -7.17
C LEU A 104 -16.80 15.72 -6.76
N GLY A 105 -17.69 16.71 -6.66
CA GLY A 105 -19.09 16.54 -6.31
C GLY A 105 -19.40 16.99 -4.89
N PRO A 106 -20.67 17.38 -4.63
CA PRO A 106 -21.06 18.05 -3.39
C PRO A 106 -20.94 17.14 -2.17
N THR A 107 -20.48 17.71 -1.06
CA THR A 107 -20.46 17.08 0.27
C THR A 107 -20.80 18.15 1.30
N ALA A 108 -22.00 18.09 1.86
CA ALA A 108 -22.45 18.99 2.94
C ALA A 108 -22.81 18.17 4.17
N ASP A 109 -22.56 18.75 5.34
CA ASP A 109 -22.85 18.19 6.67
C ASP A 109 -22.26 16.79 6.90
N TYR A 110 -21.13 16.48 6.26
CA TYR A 110 -20.58 15.13 6.25
C TYR A 110 -20.21 14.65 7.66
N ASP A 111 -19.62 15.51 8.50
CA ASP A 111 -19.25 15.16 9.87
C ASP A 111 -20.48 14.76 10.72
N ALA A 112 -21.59 15.50 10.60
CA ALA A 112 -22.82 15.18 11.30
C ALA A 112 -23.41 13.84 10.83
N ARG A 113 -23.39 13.59 9.52
CA ARG A 113 -23.86 12.35 8.90
C ARG A 113 -22.99 11.15 9.30
N ARG A 114 -21.67 11.31 9.28
CA ARG A 114 -20.70 10.30 9.71
C ARG A 114 -20.86 9.98 11.20
N ALA A 115 -21.01 11.00 12.04
CA ALA A 115 -21.26 10.81 13.47
C ALA A 115 -22.57 10.07 13.75
N GLN A 116 -23.65 10.37 13.00
CA GLN A 116 -24.90 9.61 13.09
C GLN A 116 -24.71 8.16 12.67
N TRP A 117 -24.05 7.92 11.53
CA TRP A 117 -23.79 6.57 11.05
C TRP A 117 -23.00 5.73 12.06
N LEU A 118 -21.96 6.31 12.69
CA LEU A 118 -21.16 5.61 13.71
C LEU A 118 -21.98 5.25 14.96
N ARG A 119 -22.92 6.12 15.38
CA ARG A 119 -23.85 5.81 16.48
C ARG A 119 -24.79 4.66 16.13
N ASP A 120 -25.28 4.63 14.90
CA ASP A 120 -26.21 3.61 14.43
C ASP A 120 -25.51 2.27 14.10
N ASN A 121 -24.18 2.28 13.93
CA ASN A 121 -23.38 1.12 13.53
C ASN A 121 -22.23 0.82 14.52
N PRO A 122 -22.51 0.51 15.79
CA PRO A 122 -21.47 0.33 16.83
C PRO A 122 -20.52 -0.85 16.57
N ARG A 123 -20.87 -1.77 15.65
CA ARG A 123 -20.01 -2.88 15.22
C ARG A 123 -18.83 -2.42 14.33
N PHE A 124 -18.86 -1.18 13.84
CA PHE A 124 -17.84 -0.59 12.97
C PHE A 124 -17.27 0.69 13.60
N PRO A 125 -16.53 0.58 14.72
CA PRO A 125 -16.00 1.75 15.40
C PRO A 125 -14.89 2.41 14.59
N ALA A 126 -14.84 3.74 14.66
CA ALA A 126 -13.79 4.57 14.09
C ALA A 126 -12.42 4.40 14.79
N PHE A 127 -12.43 3.88 16.02
CA PHE A 127 -11.24 3.57 16.80
C PHE A 127 -11.29 2.10 17.22
N VAL A 128 -10.23 1.35 16.94
CA VAL A 128 -10.14 -0.09 17.24
C VAL A 128 -9.61 -0.36 18.64
N ALA A 129 -8.98 0.64 19.28
CA ALA A 129 -8.57 0.65 20.68
C ALA A 129 -8.48 2.11 21.15
N PRO A 130 -8.37 2.39 22.47
CA PRO A 130 -8.13 3.75 22.96
C PRO A 130 -6.93 4.40 22.27
N GLY A 131 -7.13 5.59 21.68
CA GLY A 131 -6.09 6.32 20.93
C GLY A 131 -5.71 5.72 19.57
N ARG A 132 -6.26 4.56 19.18
CA ARG A 132 -5.88 3.84 17.97
C ARG A 132 -6.97 3.90 16.88
N PRO A 133 -6.82 4.75 15.86
CA PRO A 133 -7.81 4.92 14.80
C PRO A 133 -7.90 3.68 13.91
N ARG A 134 -9.06 3.47 13.29
CA ARG A 134 -9.19 2.56 12.15
C ARG A 134 -8.58 3.23 10.92
N VAL A 135 -7.59 2.56 10.32
CA VAL A 135 -6.82 3.07 9.18
C VAL A 135 -7.11 2.23 7.94
N LEU A 136 -7.45 2.91 6.84
CA LEU A 136 -7.53 2.34 5.51
C LEU A 136 -6.31 2.80 4.69
N VAL A 137 -5.38 1.89 4.45
CA VAL A 137 -4.23 2.14 3.55
C VAL A 137 -4.72 2.03 2.11
N VAL A 138 -4.46 3.06 1.31
CA VAL A 138 -4.90 3.15 -0.09
C VAL A 138 -3.67 3.25 -0.98
N THR A 139 -3.61 2.39 -1.98
CA THR A 139 -2.57 2.42 -3.01
C THR A 139 -3.18 2.06 -4.36
N GLY A 140 -2.41 2.17 -5.42
CA GLY A 140 -2.88 1.75 -6.74
C GLY A 140 -1.81 1.90 -7.81
N SER A 141 -2.13 1.35 -8.97
CA SER A 141 -1.33 1.45 -10.18
C SER A 141 -2.24 1.65 -11.38
N SER A 142 -1.64 1.93 -12.54
CA SER A 142 -2.38 2.01 -13.79
C SER A 142 -3.10 0.68 -14.09
N PRO A 143 -4.33 0.68 -14.64
CA PRO A 143 -4.92 -0.52 -15.24
C PRO A 143 -4.12 -1.04 -16.44
N ARG A 144 -3.33 -0.17 -17.05
CA ARG A 144 -2.53 -0.52 -18.23
C ARG A 144 -1.33 -1.32 -17.81
N ARG A 145 -0.98 -2.26 -18.69
CA ARG A 145 0.27 -2.99 -18.59
C ARG A 145 1.45 -2.02 -18.60
N CYS A 146 2.42 -2.27 -17.74
CA CYS A 146 3.70 -1.57 -17.78
C CYS A 146 4.38 -1.74 -19.13
N SER A 147 5.03 -0.66 -19.59
CA SER A 147 5.86 -0.72 -20.79
C SER A 147 7.14 -1.54 -20.55
N ASP A 148 7.64 -1.51 -19.31
CA ASP A 148 8.68 -2.43 -18.82
C ASP A 148 8.04 -3.70 -18.22
N PRO A 149 8.26 -4.90 -18.78
CA PRO A 149 7.71 -6.15 -18.26
C PRO A 149 8.12 -6.46 -16.81
N ASP A 150 9.31 -6.02 -16.39
CA ASP A 150 9.77 -6.23 -15.01
C ASP A 150 9.06 -5.30 -14.01
N GLY A 151 8.46 -4.21 -14.52
CA GLY A 151 7.70 -3.26 -13.73
C GLY A 151 6.48 -3.87 -13.05
N GLU A 152 5.76 -4.75 -13.74
CA GLU A 152 4.63 -5.49 -13.17
C GLU A 152 5.05 -6.33 -11.97
N HIS A 153 6.22 -6.97 -12.07
CA HIS A 153 6.75 -7.78 -10.98
C HIS A 153 7.11 -6.92 -9.77
N LEU A 154 7.72 -5.75 -9.99
CA LEU A 154 7.99 -4.79 -8.91
C LEU A 154 6.71 -4.30 -8.24
N LEU A 155 5.67 -3.96 -9.02
CA LEU A 155 4.38 -3.52 -8.48
C LEU A 155 3.70 -4.61 -7.63
N LEU A 156 3.75 -5.86 -8.08
CA LEU A 156 3.26 -7.00 -7.31
C LEU A 156 4.01 -7.15 -5.98
N ARG A 157 5.35 -7.07 -6.01
CA ARG A 157 6.17 -7.16 -4.80
C ARG A 157 5.92 -5.98 -3.86
N ALA A 158 5.76 -4.78 -4.39
CA ALA A 158 5.41 -3.59 -3.62
C ALA A 158 4.02 -3.70 -2.98
N PHE A 159 3.05 -4.30 -3.66
CA PHE A 159 1.75 -4.60 -3.05
C PHE A 159 1.87 -5.63 -1.92
N LYS A 160 2.61 -6.75 -2.14
CA LYS A 160 2.89 -7.73 -1.08
C LYS A 160 3.49 -7.05 0.15
N ASN A 161 4.49 -6.18 -0.03
CA ASN A 161 5.12 -5.42 1.05
C ASN A 161 4.10 -4.62 1.88
N LYS A 162 3.21 -3.87 1.21
CA LYS A 162 2.14 -3.12 1.88
C LYS A 162 1.12 -4.03 2.57
N ALA A 163 0.75 -5.15 1.92
CA ALA A 163 -0.17 -6.13 2.50
C ALA A 163 0.42 -6.81 3.75
N ASP A 164 1.72 -7.08 3.77
CA ASP A 164 2.42 -7.62 4.93
C ASP A 164 2.45 -6.59 6.07
N TYR A 165 2.79 -5.33 5.80
CA TYR A 165 2.73 -4.25 6.80
C TYR A 165 1.30 -4.08 7.36
N CYS A 166 0.29 -3.97 6.49
CA CYS A 166 -1.11 -3.85 6.93
C CYS A 166 -1.56 -5.07 7.73
N ARG A 167 -1.12 -6.28 7.35
CA ARG A 167 -1.40 -7.49 8.12
C ARG A 167 -0.75 -7.42 9.49
N VAL A 168 0.53 -7.05 9.59
CA VAL A 168 1.21 -6.88 10.88
C VAL A 168 0.40 -5.93 11.74
N HIS A 169 0.08 -4.73 11.22
CA HIS A 169 -0.55 -3.64 11.95
C HIS A 169 -2.09 -3.75 12.10
N GLY A 170 -2.75 -4.71 11.46
CA GLY A 170 -4.21 -4.79 11.48
C GLY A 170 -4.90 -3.58 10.84
N PHE A 171 -4.29 -3.03 9.79
CA PHE A 171 -4.90 -2.00 8.93
C PHE A 171 -5.64 -2.66 7.77
N ASP A 172 -6.69 -1.99 7.32
CA ASP A 172 -7.36 -2.36 6.07
C ASP A 172 -6.51 -1.84 4.89
N ILE A 173 -6.57 -2.51 3.74
CA ILE A 173 -5.87 -2.10 2.52
C ILE A 173 -6.79 -2.13 1.31
N PHE A 174 -6.72 -1.08 0.49
CA PHE A 174 -7.40 -0.97 -0.79
C PHE A 174 -6.39 -0.75 -1.91
N TYR A 175 -6.41 -1.60 -2.93
CA TYR A 175 -5.59 -1.48 -4.14
C TYR A 175 -6.47 -1.12 -5.33
N SER A 176 -6.27 0.06 -5.90
CA SER A 176 -6.99 0.47 -7.12
C SER A 176 -6.17 0.20 -8.37
N THR A 177 -6.81 -0.41 -9.36
CA THR A 177 -6.36 -0.42 -10.76
C THR A 177 -7.32 0.36 -11.66
N ALA A 178 -8.19 1.20 -11.10
CA ALA A 178 -9.24 1.90 -11.84
C ALA A 178 -8.97 3.41 -11.94
N VAL A 179 -9.19 3.97 -13.12
CA VAL A 179 -9.28 5.42 -13.33
C VAL A 179 -10.74 5.82 -13.18
N LEU A 180 -11.10 6.41 -12.05
CA LEU A 180 -12.49 6.78 -11.74
C LEU A 180 -12.97 8.03 -12.48
N ASP A 181 -12.04 8.88 -12.91
CA ASP A 181 -12.33 10.12 -13.61
C ASP A 181 -11.29 10.40 -14.70
N ALA A 182 -11.74 10.53 -15.94
CA ALA A 182 -10.90 10.74 -17.11
C ALA A 182 -10.30 12.17 -17.19
N GLU A 183 -10.84 13.14 -16.45
CA GLU A 183 -10.27 14.48 -16.33
C GLU A 183 -9.07 14.50 -15.37
N LEU A 184 -9.01 13.58 -14.41
CA LEU A 184 -7.96 13.48 -13.37
C LEU A 184 -7.07 12.23 -13.53
N PRO A 185 -6.38 12.01 -14.68
CA PRO A 185 -5.50 10.86 -14.86
C PRO A 185 -4.16 11.01 -14.13
N GLY A 186 -3.40 9.92 -14.07
CA GLY A 186 -2.04 9.88 -13.51
C GLY A 186 -2.05 10.09 -12.00
N PHE A 187 -1.12 10.89 -11.49
CA PHE A 187 -0.99 11.16 -10.05
C PHE A 187 -2.21 11.86 -9.45
N TRP A 188 -3.07 12.48 -10.27
CA TRP A 188 -4.32 13.11 -9.83
C TRP A 188 -5.44 12.10 -9.52
N SER A 189 -5.34 10.86 -10.00
CA SER A 189 -6.37 9.82 -9.83
C SER A 189 -6.63 9.45 -8.37
N LYS A 190 -5.68 9.74 -7.47
CA LYS A 190 -5.82 9.53 -6.03
C LYS A 190 -6.95 10.37 -5.41
N LEU A 191 -7.24 11.57 -5.94
CA LEU A 191 -8.26 12.47 -5.39
C LEU A 191 -9.69 11.88 -5.48
N PRO A 192 -10.22 11.53 -6.67
CA PRO A 192 -11.55 10.94 -6.78
C PRO A 192 -11.65 9.60 -6.05
N LEU A 193 -10.56 8.82 -6.00
CA LEU A 193 -10.51 7.57 -5.25
C LEU A 193 -10.62 7.80 -3.74
N LEU A 194 -9.81 8.69 -3.16
CA LEU A 194 -9.85 9.01 -1.73
C LEU A 194 -11.21 9.56 -1.33
N ARG A 195 -11.80 10.45 -2.12
CA ARG A 195 -13.16 10.95 -1.86
C ARG A 195 -14.17 9.80 -1.85
N THR A 196 -14.12 8.92 -2.85
CA THR A 196 -15.06 7.78 -2.95
C THR A 196 -14.93 6.86 -1.74
N LEU A 197 -13.70 6.55 -1.34
CA LEU A 197 -13.42 5.70 -0.18
C LEU A 197 -13.85 6.36 1.14
N MET A 198 -13.62 7.67 1.31
CA MET A 198 -14.10 8.41 2.48
C MET A 198 -15.62 8.26 2.65
N LEU A 199 -16.38 8.47 1.58
CA LEU A 199 -17.84 8.39 1.59
C LEU A 199 -18.37 6.96 1.74
N ALA A 200 -17.65 5.97 1.21
CA ALA A 200 -18.03 4.55 1.27
C ALA A 200 -17.67 3.90 2.61
N HIS A 201 -16.65 4.41 3.31
CA HIS A 201 -16.12 3.86 4.56
C HIS A 201 -16.20 4.87 5.72
N PRO A 202 -17.40 5.24 6.18
CA PRO A 202 -17.57 6.15 7.32
C PRO A 202 -16.92 5.60 8.62
N GLU A 203 -16.68 4.30 8.74
CA GLU A 203 -15.94 3.67 9.83
C GLU A 203 -14.44 3.96 9.80
N ALA A 204 -13.84 4.25 8.64
CA ALA A 204 -12.43 4.60 8.57
C ALA A 204 -12.24 6.00 9.18
N GLU A 205 -11.38 6.11 10.19
CA GLU A 205 -11.04 7.42 10.78
C GLU A 205 -9.95 8.12 9.97
N LEU A 206 -8.98 7.33 9.50
CA LEU A 206 -7.86 7.81 8.70
C LEU A 206 -7.77 6.99 7.41
N LEU A 207 -7.53 7.68 6.30
CA LEU A 207 -7.06 7.07 5.07
C LEU A 207 -5.57 7.38 4.94
N TRP A 208 -4.76 6.39 4.63
CA TRP A 208 -3.32 6.56 4.39
C TRP A 208 -3.03 6.26 2.93
N TRP A 209 -2.84 7.30 2.12
CA TRP A 209 -2.40 7.15 0.75
C TRP A 209 -0.92 6.77 0.72
N VAL A 210 -0.58 5.73 -0.04
CA VAL A 210 0.79 5.24 -0.22
C VAL A 210 1.01 4.91 -1.70
N ASP A 211 1.87 5.66 -2.39
CA ASP A 211 2.20 5.45 -3.80
C ASP A 211 2.75 4.03 -4.03
N SER A 212 2.62 3.53 -5.26
CA SER A 212 3.04 2.18 -5.61
C SER A 212 4.55 1.94 -5.41
N ASP A 213 5.36 2.98 -5.55
CA ASP A 213 6.82 3.00 -5.42
C ASP A 213 7.31 3.43 -4.02
N VAL A 214 6.40 3.53 -3.04
CA VAL A 214 6.75 3.62 -1.61
C VAL A 214 6.79 2.22 -1.00
N ILE A 215 7.94 1.87 -0.41
CA ILE A 215 8.18 0.56 0.21
C ILE A 215 8.26 0.75 1.73
N PHE A 216 7.50 -0.05 2.49
CA PHE A 216 7.68 -0.15 3.94
C PHE A 216 8.99 -0.89 4.23
N THR A 217 9.88 -0.21 4.92
CA THR A 217 11.21 -0.73 5.27
C THR A 217 11.38 -0.92 6.77
N ASP A 218 10.51 -0.34 7.61
CA ASP A 218 10.30 -0.72 9.01
C ASP A 218 8.94 -1.40 9.15
N MET A 219 8.91 -2.72 9.34
CA MET A 219 7.67 -3.49 9.47
C MET A 219 7.05 -3.39 10.87
N LEU A 220 7.78 -2.87 11.85
CA LEU A 220 7.39 -2.83 13.26
C LEU A 220 6.92 -1.45 13.72
N PHE A 221 7.39 -0.40 13.06
CA PHE A 221 7.02 0.96 13.40
C PHE A 221 5.53 1.21 13.14
N GLU A 222 4.81 1.60 14.19
CA GLU A 222 3.45 2.13 14.12
C GLU A 222 3.47 3.66 14.27
N PRO A 223 2.79 4.43 13.40
CA PRO A 223 2.71 5.88 13.54
C PRO A 223 2.17 6.33 14.91
N PRO A 224 2.69 7.42 15.49
CA PRO A 224 2.27 7.90 16.80
C PRO A 224 0.92 8.63 16.73
N TRP A 225 -0.19 7.88 16.66
CA TRP A 225 -1.54 8.41 16.38
C TRP A 225 -1.97 9.59 17.25
N ASP A 226 -1.63 9.56 18.55
CA ASP A 226 -1.97 10.64 19.50
C ASP A 226 -1.36 11.99 19.09
N LYS A 227 -0.19 11.98 18.45
CA LYS A 227 0.47 13.17 17.90
C LYS A 227 -0.39 13.88 16.85
N TYR A 228 -1.26 13.14 16.16
CA TYR A 228 -2.08 13.62 15.06
C TYR A 228 -3.53 13.91 15.44
N ALA A 229 -3.92 13.72 16.71
CA ALA A 229 -5.30 13.85 17.17
C ALA A 229 -5.93 15.22 16.81
N GLY A 230 -5.15 16.31 16.85
CA GLY A 230 -5.61 17.66 16.52
C GLY A 230 -5.66 18.00 15.02
N HIS A 231 -5.15 17.13 14.15
CA HIS A 231 -4.90 17.38 12.73
C HIS A 231 -5.77 16.49 11.83
N ASN A 232 -5.98 16.94 10.59
CA ASN A 232 -6.73 16.23 9.57
C ASN A 232 -5.87 15.77 8.41
N LEU A 233 -4.68 16.34 8.24
CA LEU A 233 -3.72 15.96 7.21
C LEU A 233 -2.34 15.83 7.85
N VAL A 234 -1.62 14.76 7.55
CA VAL A 234 -0.23 14.54 7.97
C VAL A 234 0.61 14.29 6.73
N LEU A 235 1.60 15.15 6.51
CA LEU A 235 2.50 15.10 5.36
C LEU A 235 3.94 15.01 5.83
N PRO A 236 4.81 14.23 5.15
CA PRO A 236 6.25 14.37 5.28
C PRO A 236 6.63 15.80 4.86
N GLY A 237 7.32 16.57 5.71
CA GLY A 237 7.71 17.94 5.38
C GLY A 237 8.16 18.77 6.58
N SER A 238 8.43 20.06 6.35
CA SER A 238 8.73 21.03 7.43
C SER A 238 8.14 22.41 7.16
N GLU A 239 7.81 23.14 8.23
CA GLU A 239 7.26 24.51 8.11
C GLU A 239 8.19 25.45 7.37
N GLU A 240 9.50 25.36 7.62
CA GLU A 240 10.49 26.19 6.96
C GLU A 240 10.46 25.98 5.44
N LYS A 241 10.43 24.73 4.97
CA LYS A 241 10.42 24.46 3.53
C LYS A 241 9.11 24.87 2.87
N VAL A 242 7.99 24.65 3.54
CA VAL A 242 6.65 24.94 2.99
C VAL A 242 6.32 26.42 3.05
N TYR A 243 6.40 27.05 4.23
CA TYR A 243 5.88 28.40 4.45
C TYR A 243 6.93 29.50 4.29
N THR A 244 8.21 29.21 4.59
CA THR A 244 9.30 30.18 4.44
C THR A 244 9.90 30.09 3.04
N ALA A 245 10.45 28.93 2.68
CA ALA A 245 11.10 28.74 1.38
C ALA A 245 10.11 28.60 0.23
N LYS A 246 8.86 28.19 0.49
CA LYS A 246 7.82 27.90 -0.52
C LYS A 246 8.27 26.87 -1.56
N SER A 247 9.04 25.89 -1.13
CA SER A 247 9.59 24.86 -2.01
C SER A 247 8.53 23.86 -2.41
N TRP A 248 8.43 23.52 -3.69
CA TRP A 248 7.49 22.49 -4.18
C TRP A 248 7.80 21.07 -3.69
N ILE A 249 9.03 20.86 -3.19
CA ILE A 249 9.47 19.63 -2.49
C ILE A 249 9.50 19.81 -0.96
N GLY A 250 8.85 20.86 -0.44
CA GLY A 250 8.71 21.09 1.00
C GLY A 250 7.81 20.07 1.69
N ILE A 251 6.98 19.37 0.90
CA ILE A 251 6.25 18.17 1.29
C ILE A 251 6.46 17.04 0.28
N ASN A 252 6.07 15.82 0.65
CA ASN A 252 5.88 14.73 -0.30
C ASN A 252 4.41 14.25 -0.29
N ALA A 253 3.80 14.11 -1.46
CA ALA A 253 2.40 13.69 -1.61
C ALA A 253 2.23 12.20 -1.99
N GLY A 254 3.31 11.42 -1.92
CA GLY A 254 3.28 9.99 -2.19
C GLY A 254 3.06 9.10 -0.97
N SER A 255 3.21 9.63 0.25
CA SER A 255 2.78 8.94 1.47
C SER A 255 2.24 9.96 2.46
N PHE A 256 0.93 9.95 2.69
CA PHE A 256 0.28 10.91 3.59
C PHE A 256 -0.98 10.33 4.23
N ILE A 257 -1.33 10.86 5.39
CA ILE A 257 -2.50 10.44 6.16
C ILE A 257 -3.53 11.56 6.14
N ILE A 258 -4.78 11.23 5.86
CA ILE A 258 -5.89 12.18 5.79
C ILE A 258 -7.10 11.66 6.58
N ARG A 259 -7.69 12.51 7.42
CA ARG A 259 -8.84 12.16 8.27
C ARG A 259 -10.11 12.10 7.45
N ASN A 260 -11.00 11.15 7.75
CA ASN A 260 -12.31 11.07 7.13
C ASN A 260 -13.28 12.08 7.75
N CYS A 261 -13.24 13.32 7.25
CA CYS A 261 -14.07 14.44 7.74
C CYS A 261 -14.39 15.44 6.62
N GLN A 262 -15.32 16.36 6.91
CA GLN A 262 -15.76 17.41 5.98
C GLN A 262 -14.58 18.26 5.49
N TRP A 263 -13.67 18.64 6.39
CA TRP A 263 -12.48 19.43 6.05
C TRP A 263 -11.63 18.76 4.96
N SER A 264 -11.49 17.43 5.02
CA SER A 264 -10.71 16.68 4.03
C SER A 264 -11.41 16.61 2.68
N LEU A 265 -12.74 16.47 2.67
CA LEU A 265 -13.52 16.51 1.44
C LEU A 265 -13.42 17.89 0.76
N ASP A 266 -13.45 18.96 1.56
CA ASP A 266 -13.27 20.34 1.07
C ASP A 266 -11.86 20.56 0.50
N LEU A 267 -10.83 19.99 1.14
CA LEU A 267 -9.45 20.05 0.64
C LEU A 267 -9.31 19.30 -0.69
N LEU A 268 -9.88 18.09 -0.79
CA LEU A 268 -9.84 17.30 -2.02
C LEU A 268 -10.53 18.04 -3.18
N ASP A 269 -11.69 18.69 -2.94
CA ASP A 269 -12.35 19.50 -3.98
C ASP A 269 -11.51 20.71 -4.39
N ALA A 270 -10.87 21.39 -3.43
CA ALA A 270 -9.98 22.52 -3.72
C ALA A 270 -8.76 22.11 -4.57
N LEU A 271 -8.13 20.98 -4.23
CA LEU A 271 -7.02 20.40 -5.01
C LEU A 271 -7.48 20.03 -6.42
N ALA A 272 -8.64 19.38 -6.54
CA ALA A 272 -9.12 18.82 -7.79
C ALA A 272 -9.36 19.88 -8.87
N ARG A 273 -9.54 21.15 -8.53
CA ARG A 273 -9.68 22.26 -9.51
C ARG A 273 -8.46 22.45 -10.39
N MET A 274 -7.28 22.06 -9.90
CA MET A 274 -5.99 22.24 -10.59
C MET A 274 -5.57 21.01 -11.39
N GLY A 275 -6.30 19.90 -11.25
CA GLY A 275 -5.98 18.62 -11.85
C GLY A 275 -6.48 18.33 -13.27
N PRO A 276 -7.55 18.96 -13.83
CA PRO A 276 -8.11 18.56 -15.12
C PRO A 276 -7.09 18.67 -16.25
N ARG A 277 -6.84 17.55 -16.95
CA ARG A 277 -5.84 17.48 -18.04
C ARG A 277 -6.06 18.56 -19.12
N GLY A 278 -4.96 18.99 -19.75
CA GLY A 278 -4.98 20.01 -20.81
C GLY A 278 -4.91 21.45 -20.29
N PRO A 279 -5.62 22.41 -20.91
CA PRO A 279 -5.41 23.84 -20.68
C PRO A 279 -5.48 24.28 -19.21
N VAL A 280 -6.38 23.69 -18.42
CA VAL A 280 -6.53 23.98 -16.98
C VAL A 280 -5.28 23.60 -16.20
N ARG A 281 -4.82 22.35 -16.30
CA ARG A 281 -3.62 21.86 -15.60
C ARG A 281 -2.35 22.58 -16.04
N GLU A 282 -2.24 22.94 -17.33
CA GLU A 282 -1.12 23.75 -17.84
C GLU A 282 -1.12 25.17 -17.27
N MET A 283 -2.28 25.83 -17.23
CA MET A 283 -2.44 27.16 -16.64
C MET A 283 -2.03 27.13 -15.16
N TYR A 284 -2.56 26.19 -14.37
CA TYR A 284 -2.19 26.07 -12.97
C TYR A 284 -0.71 25.69 -12.79
N GLY A 285 -0.12 24.90 -13.69
CA GLY A 285 1.31 24.65 -13.69
C GLY A 285 2.14 25.94 -13.74
N ARG A 286 1.74 26.89 -14.59
CA ARG A 286 2.37 28.23 -14.68
C ARG A 286 2.12 29.07 -13.43
N VAL A 287 0.90 29.10 -12.90
CA VAL A 287 0.55 29.85 -11.67
C VAL A 287 1.35 29.34 -10.47
N ILE A 288 1.43 28.02 -10.30
CA ILE A 288 2.16 27.36 -9.22
C ILE A 288 3.66 27.64 -9.35
N ALA A 289 4.23 27.53 -10.56
CA ALA A 289 5.64 27.85 -10.80
C ALA A 289 5.98 29.32 -10.53
N GLY A 290 5.03 30.25 -10.75
CA GLY A 290 5.20 31.66 -10.37
C GLY A 290 5.12 31.92 -8.87
N THR A 291 4.67 30.95 -8.07
CA THR A 291 4.44 31.11 -6.63
C THR A 291 5.45 30.32 -5.78
N LEU A 292 5.85 29.15 -6.23
CA LEU A 292 6.73 28.22 -5.50
C LEU A 292 8.18 28.34 -5.97
N SER A 293 9.11 28.21 -5.04
CA SER A 293 10.54 28.13 -5.36
C SER A 293 10.89 26.80 -6.01
N ASP A 294 11.91 26.84 -6.88
CA ASP A 294 12.52 25.69 -7.54
C ASP A 294 11.57 24.80 -8.37
N ARG A 295 10.39 25.32 -8.72
CA ARG A 295 9.36 24.65 -9.53
C ARG A 295 9.35 25.20 -10.95
N GLN A 296 9.83 24.40 -11.90
CA GLN A 296 9.78 24.74 -13.33
C GLN A 296 8.33 24.82 -13.85
N PRO A 297 8.00 25.56 -14.93
CA PRO A 297 6.62 25.80 -15.38
C PRO A 297 6.02 24.67 -16.21
N TYR A 298 6.18 23.41 -15.79
CA TYR A 298 5.47 22.26 -16.36
C TYR A 298 4.07 22.10 -15.73
N GLU A 299 3.25 21.22 -16.32
CA GLU A 299 1.89 20.91 -15.86
C GLU A 299 1.78 20.76 -14.34
N ALA A 300 0.67 21.20 -13.75
CA ALA A 300 0.43 21.04 -12.31
C ALA A 300 0.46 19.55 -11.90
N CYS A 301 1.17 19.26 -10.81
CA CYS A 301 1.10 17.98 -10.11
C CYS A 301 0.47 18.17 -8.72
N ASP A 302 -0.14 17.11 -8.21
CA ASP A 302 -0.86 17.07 -6.93
C ASP A 302 0.01 17.59 -5.76
N GLN A 303 1.29 17.21 -5.70
CA GLN A 303 2.21 17.70 -4.68
C GLN A 303 2.39 19.22 -4.73
N SER A 304 2.71 19.76 -5.91
CA SER A 304 2.93 21.21 -6.08
C SER A 304 1.64 22.01 -5.86
N ALA A 305 0.49 21.46 -6.24
CA ALA A 305 -0.81 22.06 -6.00
C ALA A 305 -1.16 22.10 -4.50
N LEU A 306 -0.81 21.05 -3.74
CA LEU A 306 -1.00 21.02 -2.29
C LEU A 306 -0.10 22.04 -1.59
N VAL A 307 1.18 22.13 -1.96
CA VAL A 307 2.07 23.19 -1.43
C VAL A 307 1.50 24.58 -1.75
N TYR A 308 1.03 24.80 -2.99
CA TYR A 308 0.43 26.06 -3.39
C TYR A 308 -0.76 26.44 -2.50
N LEU A 309 -1.70 25.51 -2.24
CA LEU A 309 -2.82 25.77 -1.33
C LEU A 309 -2.37 26.04 0.11
N LEU A 310 -1.40 25.28 0.63
CA LEU A 310 -0.88 25.52 1.97
C LEU A 310 -0.24 26.90 2.10
N VAL A 311 0.51 27.34 1.08
CA VAL A 311 1.18 28.64 1.05
C VAL A 311 0.18 29.79 0.89
N THR A 312 -0.79 29.67 -0.02
CA THR A 312 -1.68 30.77 -0.40
C THR A 312 -2.93 30.87 0.47
N GLU A 313 -3.37 29.73 1.03
CA GLU A 313 -4.56 29.61 1.88
C GLU A 313 -4.19 29.06 3.27
N ARG A 314 -3.03 29.44 3.84
CA ARG A 314 -2.54 28.94 5.14
C ARG A 314 -3.57 29.05 6.26
N ARG A 315 -4.33 30.15 6.31
CA ARG A 315 -5.40 30.34 7.33
C ARG A 315 -6.52 29.29 7.24
N ARG A 316 -6.74 28.71 6.06
CA ARG A 316 -7.79 27.72 5.82
C ARG A 316 -7.31 26.29 6.08
N TRP A 317 -6.07 25.99 5.71
CA TRP A 317 -5.57 24.61 5.69
C TRP A 317 -4.44 24.32 6.69
N GLY A 318 -3.66 25.34 7.06
CA GLY A 318 -2.43 25.19 7.85
C GLY A 318 -2.67 24.59 9.23
N ASP A 319 -3.64 25.11 9.99
CA ASP A 319 -3.88 24.70 11.39
C ASP A 319 -4.31 23.24 11.55
N LYS A 320 -4.79 22.61 10.46
CA LYS A 320 -5.18 21.19 10.43
C LYS A 320 -4.19 20.30 9.69
N THR A 321 -3.08 20.87 9.21
CA THR A 321 -2.01 20.14 8.51
C THR A 321 -0.80 19.99 9.43
N PHE A 322 -0.41 18.75 9.69
CA PHE A 322 0.81 18.42 10.41
C PHE A 322 1.95 18.09 9.43
N LEU A 323 3.08 18.78 9.57
CA LEU A 323 4.30 18.51 8.78
C LEU A 323 5.24 17.62 9.59
N GLU A 324 5.25 16.34 9.27
CA GLU A 324 6.02 15.29 9.94
C GLU A 324 7.46 15.24 9.43
N SER A 325 8.40 15.31 10.37
CA SER A 325 9.85 15.24 10.11
C SER A 325 10.60 14.37 11.13
N SER A 326 9.91 13.77 12.10
CA SER A 326 10.53 12.95 13.15
C SER A 326 10.81 11.51 12.74
N TYR A 327 10.24 11.06 11.62
CA TYR A 327 10.52 9.77 10.99
C TYR A 327 10.21 9.83 9.48
N CYS A 328 10.66 8.82 8.73
CA CYS A 328 10.49 8.74 7.29
C CYS A 328 9.08 8.27 6.87
N LEU A 329 8.08 9.14 7.04
CA LEU A 329 6.74 8.90 6.44
C LEU A 329 6.82 8.81 4.91
N SER A 330 7.80 9.51 4.31
CA SER A 330 8.30 9.30 2.94
C SER A 330 9.81 9.53 2.92
N GLY A 331 10.62 8.47 3.03
CA GLY A 331 12.08 8.56 3.00
C GLY A 331 12.66 8.59 1.58
N PHE A 332 13.52 9.56 1.26
CA PHE A 332 14.09 9.64 -0.09
C PHE A 332 15.14 8.54 -0.32
N TRP A 333 14.84 7.64 -1.24
CA TRP A 333 15.58 6.39 -1.44
C TRP A 333 17.09 6.58 -1.68
N VAL A 334 17.51 7.64 -2.39
CA VAL A 334 18.91 7.91 -2.71
C VAL A 334 19.80 8.01 -1.47
N TYR A 335 19.25 8.50 -0.35
CA TYR A 335 20.02 8.62 0.91
C TYR A 335 19.95 7.36 1.78
N ILE A 336 19.08 6.42 1.44
CA ILE A 336 18.74 5.24 2.26
C ILE A 336 19.38 3.96 1.71
N VAL A 337 19.24 3.71 0.40
CA VAL A 337 19.45 2.35 -0.15
C VAL A 337 20.87 1.83 -0.01
N ASP A 338 21.86 2.71 0.04
CA ASP A 338 23.27 2.32 0.22
C ASP A 338 23.62 1.97 1.67
N LYS A 339 22.73 2.27 2.61
CA LYS A 339 22.91 2.00 4.05
C LYS A 339 22.16 0.75 4.51
N LEU A 340 21.40 0.08 3.64
CA LEU A 340 20.53 -1.05 4.04
C LEU A 340 21.33 -2.23 4.61
N GLU A 341 22.51 -2.55 4.08
CA GLU A 341 23.36 -3.62 4.61
C GLU A 341 23.95 -3.27 5.99
N GLU A 342 24.18 -1.99 6.26
CA GLU A 342 24.61 -1.50 7.58
C GLU A 342 23.47 -1.59 8.58
N MET A 343 22.28 -1.11 8.20
CA MET A 343 21.07 -1.21 9.03
C MET A 343 20.74 -2.67 9.33
N ARG A 344 20.76 -3.55 8.33
CA ARG A 344 20.48 -4.98 8.47
C ARG A 344 21.43 -5.66 9.46
N ARG A 345 22.71 -5.27 9.49
CA ARG A 345 23.70 -5.85 10.42
C ARG A 345 23.54 -5.37 11.85
N ARG A 346 23.07 -4.14 12.05
CA ARG A 346 22.96 -3.54 13.38
C ARG A 346 21.75 -4.06 14.16
N ASP A 347 20.79 -4.69 13.49
CA ASP A 347 19.46 -5.02 14.04
C ASP A 347 18.72 -3.76 14.55
N SER A 348 17.40 -3.68 14.41
CA SER A 348 16.62 -2.51 14.87
C SER A 348 16.70 -2.32 16.39
N THR A 349 17.17 -3.34 17.11
CA THR A 349 17.15 -3.47 18.56
C THR A 349 18.43 -3.03 19.27
N THR A 350 19.59 -3.00 18.61
CA THR A 350 20.87 -2.96 19.33
C THR A 350 21.48 -1.58 19.56
N THR A 351 20.89 -0.48 19.11
CA THR A 351 21.42 0.87 19.43
C THR A 351 20.36 1.96 19.22
N PRO A 352 20.12 2.87 20.19
CA PRO A 352 19.51 4.16 19.87
C PRO A 352 20.36 4.83 18.78
N PRO A 353 19.79 5.52 17.79
CA PRO A 353 20.60 6.19 16.78
C PRO A 353 21.57 7.14 17.49
N GLU A 354 22.87 6.85 17.39
CA GLU A 354 23.89 7.78 17.83
C GLU A 354 23.70 9.11 17.09
N PRO A 355 24.04 10.25 17.70
CA PRO A 355 24.03 11.53 16.99
C PRO A 355 24.83 11.42 15.68
N GLY A 356 24.16 11.57 14.54
CA GLY A 356 24.76 11.43 13.20
C GLY A 356 24.52 10.10 12.48
N HIS A 357 23.82 9.14 13.07
CA HIS A 357 23.42 7.88 12.42
C HIS A 357 21.95 7.93 11.97
N GLU A 358 21.68 7.48 10.74
CA GLU A 358 20.34 7.53 10.15
C GLU A 358 19.44 6.45 10.78
N ARG A 359 18.30 6.88 11.35
CA ARG A 359 17.30 5.99 11.95
C ARG A 359 16.72 5.06 10.88
N TRP A 360 16.42 3.82 11.25
CA TRP A 360 15.72 2.86 10.40
C TRP A 360 14.46 3.53 9.81
N PRO A 361 14.36 3.67 8.47
CA PRO A 361 13.28 4.45 7.87
C PRO A 361 11.99 3.63 7.86
N LEU A 362 10.87 4.25 8.26
CA LEU A 362 9.55 3.62 8.10
C LEU A 362 9.28 3.26 6.63
N THR A 363 9.49 4.23 5.75
CA THR A 363 9.33 4.04 4.31
C THR A 363 10.55 4.49 3.53
N THR A 364 10.80 3.78 2.42
CA THR A 364 11.72 4.17 1.36
C THR A 364 10.91 4.43 0.10
N HIS A 365 10.90 5.67 -0.36
CA HIS A 365 10.12 6.16 -1.50
C HIS A 365 11.03 6.40 -2.70
N PHE A 366 10.79 5.65 -3.78
CA PHE A 366 11.55 5.66 -5.02
C PHE A 366 11.16 6.80 -5.97
N MET A 367 11.06 8.02 -5.41
CA MET A 367 10.78 9.25 -6.15
C MET A 367 11.68 9.38 -7.38
N GLY A 368 11.08 9.66 -8.53
CA GLY A 368 11.78 9.82 -9.80
C GLY A 368 12.13 8.50 -10.50
N CYS A 369 11.94 7.35 -9.85
CA CYS A 369 11.91 6.06 -10.52
C CYS A 369 10.54 5.85 -11.18
N LYS A 370 10.54 5.18 -12.33
CA LYS A 370 9.32 4.81 -13.05
C LYS A 370 9.30 3.29 -13.21
N PRO A 371 8.93 2.53 -12.16
CA PRO A 371 9.05 1.07 -12.18
C PRO A 371 8.25 0.44 -13.31
N CYS A 372 7.12 1.06 -13.69
CA CYS A 372 6.26 0.62 -14.77
C CYS A 372 6.72 1.08 -16.18
N GLY A 373 7.88 1.74 -16.26
CA GLY A 373 8.43 2.40 -17.44
C GLY A 373 7.91 3.82 -17.64
N GLY A 374 8.45 4.50 -18.65
CA GLY A 374 8.14 5.90 -19.00
C GLY A 374 9.39 6.71 -19.33
N ASP A 375 9.28 7.63 -20.28
CA ASP A 375 10.41 8.44 -20.75
C ASP A 375 10.79 9.58 -19.79
N ASP A 376 10.02 9.78 -18.71
CA ASP A 376 10.19 10.85 -17.73
C ASP A 376 10.90 10.39 -16.44
N SER A 377 11.59 9.23 -16.46
CA SER A 377 12.41 8.78 -15.34
C SER A 377 13.59 9.72 -15.11
N THR A 378 13.82 10.09 -13.84
CA THR A 378 14.98 10.92 -13.45
C THR A 378 16.25 10.09 -13.30
N TYR A 379 16.10 8.79 -13.01
CA TYR A 379 17.20 7.89 -12.67
C TYR A 379 17.30 6.71 -13.64
N ASP A 380 18.49 6.13 -13.71
CA ASP A 380 18.74 4.90 -14.47
C ASP A 380 17.80 3.77 -14.00
N ALA A 381 17.08 3.16 -14.95
CA ALA A 381 16.07 2.16 -14.67
C ALA A 381 16.65 0.93 -13.94
N ALA A 382 17.88 0.53 -14.28
CA ALA A 382 18.52 -0.62 -13.67
C ALA A 382 18.95 -0.32 -12.22
N TRP A 383 19.42 0.89 -11.93
CA TRP A 383 19.70 1.34 -10.56
C TRP A 383 18.43 1.42 -9.71
N CYS A 384 17.36 2.00 -10.25
CA CYS A 384 16.04 2.02 -9.60
C CYS A 384 15.56 0.60 -9.26
N ARG A 385 15.52 -0.30 -10.25
CA ARG A 385 15.06 -1.68 -10.07
C ARG A 385 15.86 -2.41 -8.99
N ARG A 386 17.19 -2.45 -9.10
CA ARG A 386 18.04 -3.12 -8.11
C ARG A 386 17.86 -2.55 -6.71
N SER A 387 17.70 -1.23 -6.59
CA SER A 387 17.54 -0.57 -5.30
C SER A 387 16.15 -0.82 -4.69
N MET A 388 15.10 -0.87 -5.51
CA MET A 388 13.75 -1.29 -5.10
C MET A 388 13.74 -2.73 -4.60
N GLU A 389 14.39 -3.65 -5.32
CA GLU A 389 14.50 -5.05 -4.91
C GLU A 389 15.23 -5.20 -3.58
N ARG A 390 16.30 -4.44 -3.35
CA ARG A 390 17.01 -4.40 -2.05
C ARG A 390 16.12 -3.90 -0.92
N ALA A 391 15.38 -2.80 -1.13
CA ALA A 391 14.46 -2.28 -0.13
C ALA A 391 13.30 -3.25 0.17
N LEU A 392 12.77 -3.92 -0.86
CA LEU A 392 11.76 -4.97 -0.71
C LEU A 392 12.29 -6.16 0.09
N ASN A 393 13.50 -6.65 -0.21
CA ASN A 393 14.13 -7.73 0.52
C ASN A 393 14.44 -7.34 1.98
N PHE A 394 14.82 -6.08 2.21
CA PHE A 394 15.09 -5.55 3.55
C PHE A 394 13.82 -5.51 4.43
N GLY A 395 12.69 -5.09 3.85
CA GLY A 395 11.39 -5.19 4.53
C GLY A 395 10.94 -6.65 4.72
N ASP A 396 11.12 -7.49 3.69
CA ASP A 396 10.69 -8.89 3.72
C ASP A 396 11.52 -9.76 4.68
N ASP A 397 12.79 -9.44 4.92
CA ASP A 397 13.62 -10.10 5.94
C ASP A 397 12.98 -10.02 7.33
N GLN A 398 12.37 -8.89 7.69
CA GLN A 398 11.65 -8.73 8.97
C GLN A 398 10.42 -9.64 9.06
N ILE A 399 9.76 -9.92 7.93
CA ILE A 399 8.61 -10.84 7.85
C ILE A 399 9.07 -12.30 7.83
N LEU A 400 10.11 -12.63 7.06
CA LEU A 400 10.64 -13.99 6.95
C LEU A 400 11.27 -14.46 8.26
N ASN A 401 11.89 -13.56 9.03
CA ASN A 401 12.50 -13.88 10.31
C ASN A 401 11.49 -14.49 11.28
N LEU A 402 10.22 -14.08 11.19
CA LEU A 402 9.07 -14.67 11.92
C LEU A 402 8.98 -16.17 11.75
N TYR A 403 9.32 -16.64 10.57
CA TYR A 403 9.22 -18.04 10.17
C TYR A 403 10.59 -18.73 10.16
N GLY A 404 11.65 -18.08 10.66
CA GLY A 404 12.99 -18.64 10.76
C GLY A 404 13.78 -18.60 9.45
N PHE A 405 13.47 -17.67 8.55
CA PHE A 405 14.16 -17.46 7.29
C PHE A 405 14.61 -16.02 7.11
N GLU A 406 15.62 -15.81 6.27
CA GLU A 406 16.02 -14.48 5.77
C GLU A 406 16.60 -14.62 4.36
N HIS A 407 16.65 -13.55 3.57
CA HIS A 407 17.36 -13.54 2.30
C HIS A 407 18.87 -13.73 2.50
N LYS A 408 19.52 -14.50 1.62
CA LYS A 408 20.99 -14.72 1.67
C LYS A 408 21.76 -13.40 1.61
N THR A 409 21.33 -12.49 0.76
CA THR A 409 21.77 -11.09 0.67
C THR A 409 20.58 -10.23 0.21
N LEU A 410 20.66 -8.90 0.33
CA LEU A 410 19.61 -8.02 -0.18
C LEU A 410 19.51 -7.99 -1.72
N ASN A 411 20.47 -8.58 -2.44
CA ASN A 411 20.52 -8.60 -3.91
C ASN A 411 19.91 -9.87 -4.52
N THR A 412 19.34 -10.77 -3.71
CA THR A 412 18.81 -12.04 -4.19
C THR A 412 17.48 -12.39 -3.53
N THR A 413 16.62 -13.08 -4.25
CA THR A 413 15.37 -13.67 -3.74
C THR A 413 15.60 -15.00 -3.03
N ALA A 414 16.82 -15.55 -3.06
CA ALA A 414 17.15 -16.79 -2.38
C ALA A 414 17.18 -16.57 -0.86
N VAL A 415 16.46 -17.42 -0.13
CA VAL A 415 16.42 -17.40 1.34
C VAL A 415 17.31 -18.47 1.96
N ARG A 416 17.69 -18.27 3.21
CA ARG A 416 18.37 -19.23 4.08
C ARG A 416 17.64 -19.32 5.42
N ARG A 417 17.77 -20.47 6.07
CA ARG A 417 17.26 -20.68 7.43
C ARG A 417 18.18 -19.97 8.44
N VAL A 418 17.60 -19.27 9.41
CA VAL A 418 18.36 -18.56 10.47
C VAL A 418 18.33 -19.28 11.82
N ARG A 419 17.42 -20.24 12.01
CA ARG A 419 17.32 -21.06 13.22
C ARG A 419 16.85 -22.49 12.94
N ASN A 420 17.27 -23.43 13.79
CA ASN A 420 16.83 -24.83 13.72
C ASN A 420 15.38 -24.98 14.21
N ASP A 421 14.68 -26.00 13.71
CA ASP A 421 13.36 -26.36 14.25
C ASP A 421 13.52 -26.94 15.65
N THR A 422 12.80 -26.40 16.63
CA THR A 422 12.99 -26.70 18.06
C THR A 422 12.08 -27.80 18.59
N GLY A 423 11.20 -28.40 17.77
CA GLY A 423 10.20 -29.39 18.22
C GLY A 423 9.07 -28.82 19.09
N GLY A 424 9.29 -27.66 19.73
CA GLY A 424 8.33 -26.82 20.43
C GLY A 424 8.24 -25.43 19.79
N PRO A 425 7.45 -25.25 18.72
CA PRO A 425 7.40 -23.98 17.97
C PRO A 425 6.75 -22.82 18.75
N LEU A 426 6.09 -23.10 19.87
CA LEU A 426 5.47 -22.11 20.76
C LEU A 426 6.38 -21.67 21.91
N ASP A 427 7.53 -22.33 22.09
CA ASP A 427 8.47 -22.05 23.18
C ASP A 427 9.46 -20.92 22.83
N ALA A 428 9.22 -20.21 21.72
CA ALA A 428 10.11 -19.18 21.21
C ALA A 428 10.18 -17.97 22.16
N ALA A 429 11.36 -17.77 22.76
CA ALA A 429 11.64 -16.72 23.75
C ALA A 429 11.87 -15.31 23.14
N ASP A 430 11.55 -15.11 21.86
CA ASP A 430 11.80 -13.86 21.16
C ASP A 430 10.55 -12.97 21.21
N GLU A 431 10.56 -11.99 22.11
CA GLU A 431 9.43 -11.07 22.34
C GLU A 431 9.07 -10.24 21.09
N GLU A 432 10.04 -9.91 20.23
CA GLU A 432 9.81 -9.10 19.03
C GLU A 432 9.19 -9.94 17.91
N LEU A 433 9.67 -11.16 17.74
CA LEU A 433 9.03 -12.18 16.91
C LEU A 433 7.59 -12.44 17.35
N GLY A 434 7.38 -12.52 18.67
CA GLY A 434 6.06 -12.63 19.29
C GLY A 434 5.16 -11.45 18.97
N ARG A 435 5.67 -10.21 18.95
CA ARG A 435 4.91 -9.01 18.55
C ARG A 435 4.50 -9.00 17.08
N LEU A 436 5.29 -9.56 16.18
CA LEU A 436 4.93 -9.63 14.76
C LEU A 436 3.96 -10.78 14.45
N LEU A 437 4.10 -11.92 15.13
CA LEU A 437 3.17 -13.04 15.01
C LEU A 437 1.83 -12.77 15.71
N HIS A 438 1.90 -12.14 16.89
CA HIS A 438 0.78 -11.86 17.79
C HIS A 438 0.84 -10.42 18.33
N PRO A 439 0.65 -9.41 17.47
CA PRO A 439 0.77 -8.03 17.92
C PRO A 439 -0.27 -7.70 18.98
N THR A 440 0.17 -6.97 20.02
CA THR A 440 -0.66 -6.59 21.18
C THR A 440 -1.90 -5.80 20.77
N PHE A 441 -1.83 -5.05 19.68
CA PHE A 441 -2.96 -4.29 19.16
C PHE A 441 -4.03 -5.15 18.43
N ARG A 442 -3.77 -6.44 18.17
CA ARG A 442 -4.80 -7.41 17.75
C ARG A 442 -5.57 -8.02 18.91
N ALA A 443 -5.02 -7.96 20.13
CA ALA A 443 -5.63 -8.57 21.32
C ALA A 443 -6.84 -7.77 21.86
N ALA A 444 -7.07 -6.54 21.37
CA ALA A 444 -8.14 -5.65 21.84
C ALA A 444 -9.56 -6.05 21.40
N ASN A 445 -9.73 -7.17 20.69
CA ASN A 445 -11.02 -7.63 20.15
C ASN A 445 -11.44 -9.04 20.67
N LEU A 446 -10.96 -9.48 21.83
CA LEU A 446 -11.46 -10.67 22.52
C LEU A 446 -12.21 -10.32 23.81
#